data_AF-A0A350DNF2-F1
#
_entry.id   AF-A0A350DNF2-F1
#
_cell.length_a   1.000
_cell.length_b   1.000
_cell.length_c   1.000
_cell.angle_alpha   90.00
_cell.angle_beta   90.00
_cell.angle_gamma   90.00
#
_symmetry.space_group_name_H-M   'P 1'
#
loop_
_entity.id
_entity.type
_entity.pdbx_description
1 polymer ?
#
loop_
_entity_poly.entity_id
_entity_poly.type
_entity_poly.pdbx_seq_one_letter_code
_entity_poly.pdbx_strand_id
1 'polypeptide(L)' 'MLLYILRRIAILIPVYIGLTLSTFTLIRLVPGDAVEIMMGERMVDPELHARALERLGLDKPLIV' A
#
# COMPACT_ATOMS: atom_id res chain seq x y z
N MET A 1 -17.06 21.64 -30.62
CA MET A 1 -15.80 20.92 -30.34
C MET A 1 -15.39 21.03 -28.87
N LEU A 2 -15.18 22.24 -28.32
CA LEU A 2 -14.74 22.42 -26.92
C LEU A 2 -15.70 21.80 -25.87
N LEU A 3 -17.01 22.05 -26.00
CA LEU A 3 -18.03 21.50 -25.08
C LEU A 3 -18.09 19.96 -25.12
N TYR A 4 -17.80 19.37 -26.28
CA TYR A 4 -17.73 17.92 -26.45
C TYR A 4 -16.52 17.32 -25.73
N ILE A 5 -15.37 18.01 -25.80
CA ILE A 5 -14.15 17.63 -25.08
C ILE A 5 -14.37 17.75 -23.57
N LEU A 6 -14.94 18.86 -23.10
CA LEU A 6 -15.27 19.06 -21.68
C LEU A 6 -16.21 17.97 -21.16
N ARG A 7 -17.24 17.60 -21.92
CA ARG A 7 -18.16 16.52 -21.55
C ARG A 7 -17.46 15.16 -21.46
N ARG A 8 -16.52 14.86 -22.35
CA ARG A 8 -15.69 13.64 -22.26
C ARG A 8 -14.81 13.67 -21.01
N ILE A 9 -14.13 14.78 -20.73
CA ILE A 9 -13.28 14.91 -19.53
C ILE A 9 -14.11 14.78 -18.26
N ALA A 10 -15.29 15.40 -18.21
CA ALA A 10 -16.20 15.30 -17.06
C ALA A 10 -16.67 13.85 -16.79
N ILE A 11 -16.77 13.01 -17.83
CA ILE A 11 -17.08 11.57 -17.69
C ILE A 11 -15.83 10.76 -17.30
N LEU A 12 -14.65 11.16 -17.77
CA LEU A 12 -13.39 10.51 -17.42
C LEU A 12 -13.06 10.64 -15.93
N ILE A 13 -13.30 11.81 -15.32
CA ILE A 13 -13.03 12.06 -13.90
C ILE A 13 -13.65 11.00 -12.97
N PRO A 14 -14.98 10.74 -12.99
CA PRO A 14 -15.58 9.73 -12.12
C PRO A 14 -15.13 8.31 -12.42
N VAL A 15 -14.87 7.97 -13.70
CA VAL A 15 -14.31 6.65 -14.07
C VAL A 15 -12.92 6.47 -13.47
N TYR A 16 -12.08 7.50 -13.55
CA TYR A 16 -10.73 7.47 -13.01
C TYR A 16 -10.74 7.36 -11.49
N ILE A 17 -11.59 8.13 -10.83
CA ILE A 17 -11.79 8.04 -9.37
C ILE A 17 -12.27 6.64 -8.99
N GLY A 18 -13.25 6.09 -9.70
CA GLY A 18 -13.75 4.74 -9.48
C GLY A 18 -12.66 3.69 -9.62
N LEU A 19 -11.81 3.81 -10.65
CA LEU A 19 -10.68 2.92 -10.88
C LEU A 19 -9.63 3.04 -9.78
N THR A 20 -9.18 4.25 -9.45
CA THR A 20 -8.17 4.50 -8.41
C THR A 20 -8.66 4.00 -7.05
N LEU A 21 -9.90 4.33 -6.66
CA LEU A 21 -10.48 3.85 -5.42
C LEU A 21 -10.63 2.34 -5.43
N SER A 22 -11.06 1.73 -6.54
CA SER A 22 -11.17 0.27 -6.66
C SER A 22 -9.80 -0.39 -6.50
N THR A 23 -8.79 0.07 -7.24
CA THR A 23 -7.42 -0.46 -7.14
C THR A 23 -6.85 -0.27 -5.74
N PHE A 24 -6.98 0.93 -5.15
CA PHE A 24 -6.49 1.21 -3.80
C PHE A 24 -7.22 0.38 -2.74
N THR A 25 -8.53 0.24 -2.89
CA THR A 25 -9.35 -0.61 -2.02
C THR A 25 -8.92 -2.05 -2.17
N LEU A 26 -8.78 -2.60 -3.38
CA LEU A 26 -8.30 -3.95 -3.61
C LEU A 26 -6.91 -4.19 -3.00
N ILE A 27 -5.96 -3.27 -3.19
CA ILE A 27 -4.63 -3.34 -2.57
C ILE A 27 -4.73 -3.38 -1.03
N ARG A 28 -5.65 -2.62 -0.45
CA ARG A 28 -5.82 -2.52 1.01
C ARG A 28 -6.75 -3.58 1.61
N LEU A 29 -7.61 -4.19 0.80
CA LEU A 29 -8.50 -5.29 1.16
C LEU A 29 -7.82 -6.63 1.08
N VAL A 30 -6.69 -6.74 0.38
CA VAL A 30 -5.74 -7.85 0.53
C VAL A 30 -5.16 -7.72 1.95
N PRO A 31 -5.65 -8.50 2.93
CA PRO A 31 -5.14 -8.50 4.28
C PRO A 31 -3.96 -9.46 4.25
N GLY A 32 -2.85 -8.96 3.74
CA GLY A 32 -1.70 -9.77 3.32
C GLY A 32 -0.58 -8.82 2.95
N ASP A 33 -0.11 -8.15 4.00
CA ASP A 33 1.20 -7.56 4.15
C ASP A 33 1.86 -7.12 2.83
N ALA A 34 1.54 -5.90 2.38
CA ALA A 34 2.26 -5.24 1.29
C ALA A 34 3.79 -5.20 1.56
N VAL A 35 4.18 -5.34 2.84
CA VAL A 35 5.56 -5.57 3.28
C VAL A 35 6.07 -6.96 2.88
N GLU A 36 5.29 -8.04 3.03
CA GLU A 36 5.68 -9.41 2.65
C GLU A 36 5.82 -9.58 1.12
N ILE A 37 4.98 -8.92 0.33
CA ILE A 37 5.06 -8.92 -1.15
C ILE A 37 6.25 -8.06 -1.63
N MET A 38 6.52 -6.92 -0.99
CA MET A 38 7.70 -6.09 -1.29
C MET A 38 9.02 -6.72 -0.80
N MET A 39 8.97 -7.56 0.24
CA MET A 39 10.12 -8.24 0.83
C MET A 39 10.49 -9.55 0.12
N GLY A 40 9.77 -9.93 -0.96
CA GLY A 40 10.02 -11.05 -1.87
C GLY A 40 11.03 -12.11 -1.40
N GLU A 41 10.57 -13.30 -1.01
CA GLU A 41 11.39 -14.45 -0.56
C GLU A 41 12.43 -14.16 0.55
N ARG A 42 12.51 -12.95 1.11
CA ARG A 42 13.55 -12.53 2.05
C ARG A 42 13.08 -12.46 3.51
N MET A 43 11.96 -13.10 3.84
CA MET A 43 11.64 -13.47 5.22
C MET A 43 12.12 -14.90 5.48
N VAL A 44 13.43 -15.15 5.36
CA VAL A 44 13.98 -16.51 5.54
C VAL A 44 14.22 -16.85 7.01
N ASP A 45 14.21 -15.89 7.93
CA ASP A 45 14.45 -16.26 9.33
C ASP A 45 13.73 -15.36 10.35
N PRO A 46 12.70 -15.88 11.06
CA PRO A 46 12.10 -15.17 12.19
C PRO A 46 13.14 -14.86 13.29
N GLU A 47 14.25 -15.61 13.33
CA GLU A 47 15.34 -15.38 14.28
C GLU A 47 16.19 -14.14 13.90
N LEU A 48 16.41 -13.89 12.61
CA LEU A 48 17.10 -12.67 12.14
C LEU A 48 16.24 -11.42 12.38
N HIS A 49 14.92 -11.55 12.27
CA HIS A 49 13.98 -10.47 12.55
C HIS A 49 14.00 -10.07 14.03
N ALA A 50 13.95 -11.04 14.95
CA ALA A 50 14.03 -10.79 16.38
C ALA A 50 15.37 -10.13 16.78
N ARG A 51 16.49 -10.60 16.22
CA ARG A 51 17.82 -10.00 16.48
C ARG A 51 17.95 -8.59 15.89
N ALA A 52 17.29 -8.30 14.76
CA ALA A 52 17.26 -6.97 14.17
C ALA A 52 16.42 -5.99 15.01
N LEU A 53 15.26 -6.41 15.52
CA LEU A 53 14.41 -5.61 16.42
C LEU A 53 15.14 -5.24 17.71
N GLU A 54 15.85 -6.20 18.31
CA GLU A 54 16.66 -6.00 19.51
C GLU A 54 17.83 -5.03 19.24
N ARG A 55 18.54 -5.19 18.12
CA ARG A 55 19.65 -4.29 17.75
C ARG A 55 19.24 -2.86 17.45
N LEU A 56 18.04 -2.69 16.89
CA LEU A 56 17.51 -1.37 16.54
C LEU A 56 16.77 -0.73 17.72
N GLY A 57 16.60 -1.43 18.85
CA GLY A 57 15.90 -0.94 20.03
C GLY A 57 14.42 -0.66 19.79
N LEU A 58 13.86 -1.25 18.73
CA LEU A 58 12.45 -1.12 18.35
C LEU A 58 11.53 -2.03 19.18
N ASP A 59 12.11 -2.89 20.03
CA ASP A 59 11.40 -3.65 21.06
C ASP A 59 11.08 -2.81 22.32
N LYS A 60 11.63 -1.59 22.41
CA LYS A 60 11.41 -0.70 23.55
C LYS A 60 10.26 0.25 23.29
N PRO A 61 9.31 0.41 24.23
CA PRO A 61 8.23 1.37 24.08
C PRO A 61 8.80 2.79 23.97
N LEU A 62 8.29 3.55 23.00
CA LEU A 62 8.71 4.93 22.70
C LEU A 62 8.36 5.95 23.80
N ILE A 63 7.80 5.52 24.92
CA ILE A 63 7.30 6.39 25.99
C ILE A 63 7.72 5.81 27.34
N VAL A 64 8.47 6.63 28.10
CA VAL A 64 8.41 6.69 29.56
C VAL A 64 7.67 7.97 29.92
#